data_AF-A0A934TZH2-F1
#
_entry.id   AF-A0A934TZH2-F1
#
_cell.length_a   1.000
_cell.length_b   1.000
_cell.length_c   1.000
_cell.angle_alpha   90.00
_cell.angle_beta   90.00
_cell.angle_gamma   90.00
#
_symmetry.space_group_name_H-M   'P 1'
#
loop_
_entity.id
_entity.type
_entity.pdbx_description
1 polymer ?
#
loop_
_entity_poly.entity_id
_entity_poly.type
_entity_poly.pdbx_seq_one_letter_code
_entity_poly.pdbx_strand_id
1 'polypeptide(L)'
;MNKELCPELRPTQKKTLTAIYEAFGCDEFSSDMFIATLNYSVSYTYASLHKLTLLRLLDQNIDENGNRYRLVVTPEENPECFDPAA
;
A
#
# COMPACT_ATOMS: atom_id res chain seq x y z
N MET A 1 11.81 3.85 -20.49
CA MET A 1 11.75 4.84 -19.40
C MET A 1 12.02 4.05 -18.13
N ASN A 2 13.21 4.19 -17.55
CA ASN A 2 13.65 3.40 -16.40
C ASN A 2 12.84 3.83 -15.17
N LYS A 3 11.96 2.94 -14.69
CA LYS A 3 11.07 3.21 -13.56
C LYS A 3 11.72 2.57 -12.32
N GLU A 4 12.60 3.31 -11.66
CA GLU A 4 12.89 3.05 -10.25
C GLU A 4 11.64 3.48 -9.47
N LEU A 5 10.68 2.56 -9.34
CA LEU A 5 9.36 2.81 -8.75
C LEU A 5 9.41 2.82 -7.22
N CYS A 6 10.46 2.27 -6.62
CA CYS A 6 10.54 2.16 -5.18
C CYS A 6 11.43 3.25 -4.56
N PRO A 7 10.85 4.26 -3.88
CA PRO A 7 11.64 5.23 -3.11
C PRO A 7 12.28 4.56 -1.89
N GLU A 8 13.24 5.23 -1.24
CA GLU A 8 13.81 4.73 0.03
C GLU A 8 12.73 4.63 1.12
N LEU A 9 12.16 3.42 1.27
CA LEU A 9 11.17 3.09 2.26
C LEU A 9 11.82 2.70 3.59
N ARG A 10 11.33 3.29 4.68
CA ARG A 10 11.67 2.84 6.04
C ARG A 10 11.15 1.40 6.24
N PRO A 11 11.79 0.58 7.11
CA PRO A 11 11.37 -0.80 7.35
C PRO A 11 9.88 -0.95 7.68
N THR A 12 9.34 -0.04 8.51
CA THR A 12 7.91 -0.05 8.84
C THR A 12 7.01 0.17 7.64
N GLN A 13 7.42 0.96 6.65
CA GLN A 13 6.65 1.20 5.43
C GLN A 13 6.72 -0.01 4.50
N LYS A 14 7.87 -0.67 4.38
CA LYS A 14 8.00 -1.93 3.62
C LYS A 14 7.12 -3.02 4.22
N LYS A 15 7.11 -3.13 5.55
CA LYS A 15 6.23 -4.06 6.27
C LYS A 15 4.75 -3.77 6.02
N THR A 16 4.33 -2.50 6.10
CA THR A 16 2.95 -2.12 5.76
C THR A 16 2.61 -2.43 4.32
N LEU A 17 3.50 -2.12 3.36
CA LEU A 17 3.29 -2.41 1.94
C LEU A 17 3.13 -3.91 1.68
N THR A 18 3.95 -4.72 2.36
CA THR A 18 3.90 -6.19 2.28
C THR A 18 2.59 -6.72 2.83
N ALA A 19 2.16 -6.25 4.01
CA ALA A 19 0.87 -6.62 4.58
C ALA A 19 -0.32 -6.24 3.69
N ILE A 20 -0.26 -5.09 2.99
CA ILE A 20 -1.28 -4.71 2.01
C ILE A 20 -1.31 -5.69 0.84
N TYR A 21 -0.14 -6.03 0.28
CA TYR A 21 -0.06 -6.94 -0.87
C TYR A 21 -0.53 -8.35 -0.49
N GLU A 22 -0.16 -8.85 0.69
CA GLU A 22 -0.65 -10.15 1.17
C GLU A 22 -2.16 -10.18 1.38
N ALA A 23 -2.74 -9.06 1.81
CA ALA A 23 -4.18 -8.94 2.08
C ALA A 23 -5.03 -8.72 0.82
N PHE A 24 -4.53 -7.94 -0.15
CA PHE A 24 -5.32 -7.42 -1.26
C PHE A 24 -4.70 -7.66 -2.64
N GLY A 25 -3.45 -8.15 -2.71
CA GLY A 25 -2.73 -8.30 -3.97
C GLY A 25 -2.68 -6.99 -4.77
N CYS A 26 -3.03 -7.08 -6.06
CA CYS A 26 -3.20 -5.93 -6.95
C CYS A 26 -4.65 -5.46 -7.08
N ASP A 27 -5.57 -5.99 -6.27
CA ASP A 27 -6.98 -5.63 -6.32
C ASP A 27 -7.24 -4.28 -5.61
N GLU A 28 -8.39 -3.67 -5.90
CA GLU A 28 -8.80 -2.44 -5.24
C GLU A 28 -9.38 -2.70 -3.85
N PHE A 29 -9.00 -1.87 -2.88
CA PHE A 29 -9.50 -1.92 -1.52
C PHE A 29 -9.88 -0.52 -1.01
N SER A 30 -10.76 -0.45 0.00
CA SER A 30 -11.09 0.80 0.70
C SER A 30 -10.32 0.91 2.02
N SER A 31 -10.31 2.10 2.63
CA SER A 31 -9.79 2.28 3.99
C SER A 31 -10.48 1.40 5.02
N ASP A 32 -11.78 1.13 4.86
CA ASP A 32 -12.54 0.29 5.77
C ASP A 32 -12.15 -1.19 5.64
N MET A 33 -11.93 -1.66 4.41
CA MET A 33 -11.37 -3.00 4.17
C MET A 33 -9.98 -3.12 4.78
N PHE A 34 -9.13 -2.12 4.60
CA PHE A 34 -7.80 -2.08 5.21
C PHE A 34 -7.87 -2.22 6.74
N ILE A 35 -8.73 -1.42 7.41
CA ILE A 35 -8.89 -1.46 8.87
C ILE A 35 -9.40 -2.84 9.30
N ALA A 36 -10.41 -3.38 8.63
CA ALA A 36 -11.02 -4.65 8.98
C ALA A 36 -10.06 -5.83 8.80
N THR A 37 -9.26 -5.83 7.72
CA THR A 37 -8.36 -6.95 7.38
C THR A 37 -7.06 -6.90 8.16
N LEU A 38 -6.43 -5.74 8.28
CA LEU A 38 -5.12 -5.60 8.93
C LEU A 38 -5.22 -5.28 10.43
N ASN A 39 -6.42 -4.97 10.93
CA ASN A 39 -6.69 -4.64 12.32
C ASN A 39 -5.79 -3.51 12.86
N TYR A 40 -5.45 -2.55 12.00
CA TYR A 40 -4.67 -1.37 12.38
C TYR A 40 -5.58 -0.29 12.95
N SER A 41 -5.02 0.58 13.79
CA SER A 41 -5.79 1.73 14.25
C SER A 41 -6.19 2.62 13.08
N VAL A 42 -7.33 3.29 13.22
CA VAL A 42 -7.86 4.20 12.20
C VAL A 42 -6.82 5.27 11.83
N SER A 43 -6.19 5.89 12.84
CA SER A 43 -5.16 6.91 12.64
C SER A 43 -3.93 6.38 11.89
N TYR A 44 -3.47 5.17 12.22
CA TYR A 44 -2.35 4.54 11.53
C TYR A 44 -2.68 4.19 10.08
N THR A 45 -3.91 3.72 9.84
CA THR A 45 -4.40 3.41 8.50
C THR A 45 -4.37 4.65 7.61
N TYR A 46 -5.01 5.74 8.02
CA TYR A 46 -5.04 6.96 7.20
C TYR A 46 -3.64 7.55 6.98
N ALA A 47 -2.78 7.54 8.00
CA ALA A 47 -1.39 7.99 7.86
C ALA A 47 -0.60 7.14 6.85
N SER A 48 -0.79 5.81 6.89
CA SER A 48 -0.15 4.88 5.97
C SER A 48 -0.64 5.06 4.54
N LEU A 49 -1.95 5.06 4.32
CA LEU A 49 -2.55 5.23 2.99
C LEU A 49 -2.15 6.57 2.37
N HIS A 50 -2.22 7.65 3.15
CA HIS A 50 -1.79 8.97 2.70
C HIS A 50 -0.31 8.96 2.28
N LYS A 51 0.57 8.41 3.12
CA LYS A 51 2.00 8.39 2.84
C LYS A 51 2.36 7.52 1.63
N LEU A 52 1.74 6.34 1.50
CA LEU A 52 1.98 5.45 0.36
C LEU A 52 1.45 6.01 -0.96
N THR A 53 0.32 6.75 -0.91
CA THR A 53 -0.21 7.47 -2.07
C THR A 53 0.74 8.59 -2.52
N LEU A 54 1.27 9.39 -1.57
CA LEU A 54 2.26 10.43 -1.88
C LEU A 54 3.55 9.87 -2.51
N LEU A 55 3.95 8.68 -2.09
CA LEU A 55 5.11 7.96 -2.63
C LEU A 55 4.81 7.26 -3.96
N ARG A 56 3.58 7.36 -4.47
CA ARG A 56 3.11 6.71 -5.71
C ARG A 56 3.27 5.19 -5.66
N LEU A 57 3.05 4.61 -4.49
CA LEU A 57 2.99 3.15 -4.28
C LEU A 57 1.55 2.63 -4.23
N LEU A 58 0.61 3.55 -3.98
CA LEU A 58 -0.82 3.34 -4.18
C LEU A 58 -1.31 4.31 -5.24
N ASP A 59 -2.14 3.81 -6.15
CA ASP A 59 -3.05 4.65 -6.91
C ASP A 59 -4.32 4.88 -6.06
N GLN A 60 -4.83 6.11 -6.10
CA GLN A 60 -6.03 6.51 -5.37
C GLN A 60 -7.08 7.00 -6.36
N ASN A 61 -8.21 6.32 -6.39
CA ASN A 61 -9.40 6.74 -7.11
C ASN A 61 -10.52 7.10 -6.12
N ILE A 62 -11.41 8.01 -6.49
CA ILE A 62 -12.59 8.38 -5.71
C ILE A 62 -13.82 8.02 -6.53
N ASP A 63 -14.63 7.09 -6.02
CA ASP A 63 -15.89 6.68 -6.63
C ASP A 63 -17.08 7.04 -5.72
N GLU A 64 -18.27 6.55 -6.08
CA GLU A 64 -19.50 6.77 -5.29
C GLU A 64 -19.44 6.18 -3.87
N ASN A 65 -18.52 5.24 -3.63
CA ASN A 65 -18.28 4.58 -2.35
C ASN A 65 -17.07 5.17 -1.60
N GLY A 66 -16.44 6.23 -2.13
CA GLY A 66 -15.35 6.96 -1.50
C GLY A 66 -13.97 6.58 -2.06
N ASN A 67 -12.95 6.63 -1.20
CA ASN A 67 -11.56 6.39 -1.62
C ASN A 67 -11.31 4.89 -1.88
N ARG A 68 -10.84 4.59 -3.08
CA ARG A 68 -10.36 3.28 -3.53
C ARG A 68 -8.85 3.35 -3.73
N TYR A 69 -8.15 2.33 -3.28
CA TYR A 69 -6.71 2.23 -3.35
C TYR A 69 -6.31 0.96 -4.10
N ARG A 70 -5.26 1.04 -4.93
CA ARG A 70 -4.66 -0.11 -5.60
C ARG A 70 -3.13 -0.03 -5.52
N LEU A 71 -2.46 -1.13 -5.24
CA LEU A 71 -1.00 -1.20 -5.34
C LEU A 71 -0.54 -1.04 -6.79
N VAL A 72 0.48 -0.21 -7.00
CA VAL A 72 1.12 -0.04 -8.32
C VAL A 72 2.50 -0.70 -8.41
N VAL A 73 2.86 -1.47 -7.39
CA VAL A 73 4.10 -2.22 -7.27
C VAL A 73 3.79 -3.64 -6.82
N THR A 74 4.61 -4.60 -7.25
CA THR A 74 4.48 -6.02 -6.90
C THR A 74 5.82 -6.56 -6.39
N PRO A 75 5.86 -7.59 -5.53
CA PRO A 75 7.11 -8.19 -5.11
C PRO A 75 7.94 -8.77 -6.27
N GLU A 76 7.29 -9.20 -7.35
CA GLU A 76 7.94 -9.74 -8.54
C GLU A 76 8.66 -8.66 -9.35
N GLU A 77 8.06 -7.47 -9.47
CA GLU A 77 8.61 -6.36 -10.26
C GLU A 77 9.44 -5.37 -9.42
N ASN A 78 9.14 -5.26 -8.13
CA ASN A 78 9.70 -4.28 -7.19
C ASN A 78 10.05 -4.91 -5.84
N PRO A 79 10.84 -6.00 -5.80
CA PRO A 79 11.15 -6.71 -4.55
C PRO A 79 11.75 -5.82 -3.47
N GLU A 80 12.48 -4.76 -3.84
CA GLU A 80 13.09 -3.80 -2.93
C GLU A 80 12.09 -2.99 -2.10
N CYS A 81 10.84 -2.92 -2.53
CA CYS A 81 9.74 -2.21 -1.86
C CYS A 81 9.12 -3.01 -0.72
N PHE A 82 9.34 -4.32 -0.70
CA PHE A 82 8.72 -5.24 0.22
C PHE A 82 9.71 -5.66 1.32
N ASP A 83 9.16 -6.11 2.43
CA ASP A 83 9.95 -6.68 3.53
C ASP A 83 10.19 -8.17 3.22
N PRO A 84 11.44 -8.62 3.03
CA PRO A 84 11.73 -10.01 2.69
C PRO A 84 11.49 -10.99 3.86
N ALA A 85 11.20 -10.48 5.07
CA ALA A 85 11.02 -11.27 6.28
C ALA A 85 9.61 -11.11 6.90
N ALA A 86 8.64 -10.60 6.14
CA ALA A 86 7.26 -10.39 6.61
C ALA A 86 6.57 -11.71 7.00
#